data_AF-A0A8H7KDK7-F1
#
_entry.id   AF-A0A8H7KDK7-F1
#
_cell.length_a   1.000
_cell.length_b   1.000
_cell.length_c   1.000
_cell.angle_alpha   90.00
_cell.angle_beta   90.00
_cell.angle_gamma   90.00
#
_symmetry.space_group_name_H-M   'P 1'
#
loop_
_entity.id
_entity.type
_entity.pdbx_description
1 polymer ?
#
loop_
_entity_poly.entity_id
_entity_poly.type
_entity_poly.pdbx_seq_one_letter_code
_entity_poly.pdbx_strand_id
1 'polypeptide(L)'
;MLDPMELSISDMLLVDPSDLANFEQPLLGDCPIYSSDSSGLDIPSFSCPFEPGSTLRPEEPQTQQPTPPTVDSSLLPLWEGSRQRRALLSPRKNYKIKPFSKLRTSGVDNRITTELLLGQLLSYPSMMVGGGRLPPFIFPPCGTGGLAASNKCSSNGLHKCLPESLAICSSLVQSFESRTQGSVEFIWRSILSELERFSHNCQSYSREELLEALQASIVYLLLQASDTDSVKYHDVNLLIETPGEMAKRLHDMCEYESNIPIGHSLNRTEWNFRESVRRTICLLYGIELLIDVNLSHTDRASCGGYSLVPLPCSRDLWQPLSNEEWGYRFESQEKTNKTNRLLKLSDLQLSRRAMEPRGSERSTADPTPEVTKWSRTLDEFGVLIWMAALLD
;
A
#
# COMPACT_ATOMS: atom_id res chain seq x y z
N MET A 1 -21.23 -11.69 -56.16
CA MET A 1 -20.08 -10.80 -55.93
C MET A 1 -19.91 -10.68 -54.42
N LEU A 2 -18.89 -11.39 -53.93
CA LEU A 2 -18.15 -11.25 -52.66
C LEU A 2 -18.91 -11.39 -51.32
N ASP A 3 -18.76 -12.60 -50.75
CA ASP A 3 -18.76 -12.90 -49.31
C ASP A 3 -17.59 -12.19 -48.59
N PRO A 4 -17.75 -11.83 -47.30
CA PRO A 4 -16.63 -11.42 -46.46
C PRO A 4 -15.91 -12.64 -45.86
N MET A 5 -14.61 -12.74 -46.15
CA MET A 5 -13.64 -13.66 -45.55
C MET A 5 -13.56 -13.48 -44.03
N GLU A 6 -13.75 -14.57 -43.28
CA GLU A 6 -13.23 -14.75 -41.93
C GLU A 6 -11.70 -14.78 -41.98
N LEU A 7 -11.04 -13.94 -41.18
CA LEU A 7 -9.60 -14.02 -40.91
C LEU A 7 -9.41 -14.59 -39.50
N SER A 8 -8.95 -15.84 -39.46
CA SER A 8 -8.53 -16.56 -38.26
C SER A 8 -7.21 -15.98 -37.73
N ILE A 9 -7.21 -15.57 -36.45
CA ILE A 9 -6.02 -15.19 -35.69
C ILE A 9 -5.36 -16.49 -35.23
N SER A 10 -4.58 -17.12 -36.10
CA SER A 10 -3.84 -18.34 -35.72
C SER A 10 -2.46 -18.52 -36.37
N ASP A 11 -1.95 -17.55 -37.14
CA ASP A 11 -0.70 -17.71 -37.92
C ASP A 11 0.41 -16.69 -37.62
N MET A 12 0.37 -16.00 -36.47
CA MET A 12 1.52 -15.20 -36.03
C MET A 12 1.89 -15.59 -34.59
N LEU A 13 2.83 -16.53 -34.48
CA LEU A 13 3.94 -16.61 -33.51
C LEU A 13 4.37 -18.08 -33.35
N LEU A 14 5.16 -18.59 -34.29
CA LEU A 14 6.03 -19.75 -34.08
C LEU A 14 7.48 -19.25 -34.12
N VAL A 15 8.07 -19.09 -32.94
CA VAL A 15 9.53 -18.96 -32.77
C VAL A 15 10.02 -20.30 -32.22
N ASP A 16 10.96 -20.89 -32.95
CA ASP A 16 11.56 -22.21 -32.72
C ASP A 16 12.44 -22.21 -31.44
N PRO A 17 12.29 -23.16 -30.50
CA PRO A 17 13.05 -23.18 -29.24
C PRO A 17 14.53 -23.61 -29.36
N SER A 18 15.08 -23.70 -30.57
CA SER A 18 16.37 -24.35 -30.82
C SER A 18 17.60 -23.42 -30.78
N ASP A 19 17.42 -22.11 -30.60
CA ASP A 19 18.49 -21.10 -30.79
C ASP A 19 19.09 -20.46 -29.51
N LEU A 20 18.94 -21.08 -28.32
CA LEU A 20 19.48 -20.53 -27.06
C LEU A 20 20.59 -21.35 -26.39
N ALA A 21 21.17 -22.33 -27.07
CA ALA A 21 22.33 -23.07 -26.56
C ALA A 21 23.59 -22.69 -27.33
N ASN A 22 24.20 -21.54 -27.02
CA ASN A 22 25.62 -21.24 -27.26
C ASN A 22 25.97 -19.87 -26.68
N PHE A 23 26.44 -19.80 -25.44
CA PHE A 23 27.43 -18.79 -25.04
C PHE A 23 28.33 -19.34 -23.94
N GLU A 24 29.63 -19.29 -24.25
CA GLU A 24 30.75 -19.96 -23.61
C GLU A 24 31.11 -19.41 -22.22
N GLN A 25 31.59 -20.30 -21.35
CA GLN A 25 32.39 -19.96 -20.16
C GLN A 25 33.82 -19.55 -20.56
N PRO A 26 34.51 -18.78 -19.70
CA PRO A 26 35.95 -19.00 -19.49
C PRO A 26 36.27 -19.47 -18.07
N LEU A 27 37.14 -20.49 -18.02
CA LEU A 27 37.73 -21.10 -16.84
C LEU A 27 38.97 -20.34 -16.32
N LEU A 28 39.13 -20.43 -15.00
CA LEU A 28 40.35 -20.51 -14.16
C LEU A 28 41.47 -19.46 -14.25
N GLY A 29 41.76 -18.89 -13.07
CA GLY A 29 43.10 -18.47 -12.65
C GLY A 29 43.32 -18.90 -11.18
N ASP A 30 44.36 -19.70 -10.96
CA ASP A 30 44.72 -20.41 -9.73
C ASP A 30 45.29 -19.52 -8.58
N CYS A 31 44.91 -19.88 -7.34
CA CYS A 31 45.69 -20.08 -6.08
C CYS A 31 46.91 -19.17 -5.71
N PRO A 32 47.15 -18.90 -4.39
CA PRO A 32 47.45 -19.98 -3.45
C PRO A 32 46.98 -19.87 -1.98
N ILE A 33 46.79 -21.08 -1.48
CA ILE A 33 46.95 -21.66 -0.14
C ILE A 33 47.91 -20.89 0.80
N TYR A 34 47.45 -20.64 2.02
CA TYR A 34 48.30 -20.69 3.23
C TYR A 34 47.54 -21.42 4.34
N SER A 35 48.17 -22.46 4.85
CA SER A 35 47.78 -23.29 6.00
C SER A 35 48.73 -23.03 7.17
N SER A 36 48.33 -23.48 8.38
CA SER A 36 48.99 -23.45 9.70
C SER A 36 48.84 -22.14 10.49
N ASP A 37 48.56 -22.09 11.79
CA ASP A 37 48.46 -23.14 12.81
C ASP A 37 47.69 -22.64 14.05
N SER A 38 47.25 -23.60 14.85
CA SER A 38 46.54 -23.55 16.13
C SER A 38 47.27 -22.90 17.30
N SER A 39 46.54 -22.10 18.09
CA SER A 39 46.57 -21.98 19.57
C SER A 39 45.60 -20.84 19.91
N GLY A 40 44.54 -20.99 20.70
CA GLY A 40 44.52 -21.37 22.10
C GLY A 40 43.90 -20.20 22.88
N LEU A 41 42.93 -20.51 23.74
CA LEU A 41 42.45 -19.73 24.88
C LEU A 41 41.25 -18.77 24.74
N ASP A 42 40.26 -19.12 25.57
CA ASP A 42 39.41 -18.29 26.42
C ASP A 42 38.06 -17.76 25.92
N ILE A 43 37.04 -18.57 26.24
CA ILE A 43 35.62 -18.25 26.37
C ILE A 43 35.40 -17.53 27.71
N PRO A 44 34.76 -16.34 27.77
CA PRO A 44 34.21 -15.82 29.01
C PRO A 44 32.74 -16.23 29.14
N SER A 45 32.50 -17.15 30.08
CA SER A 45 31.20 -17.41 30.70
C SER A 45 30.81 -16.22 31.58
N PHE A 46 29.72 -15.53 31.25
CA PHE A 46 29.09 -14.58 32.18
C PHE A 46 28.00 -15.29 32.98
N SER A 47 28.32 -15.56 34.24
CA SER A 47 27.41 -16.06 35.27
C SER A 47 26.64 -14.88 35.89
N CYS A 48 25.32 -14.94 35.87
CA CYS A 48 24.45 -14.10 36.70
C CYS A 48 24.45 -14.60 38.14
N PRO A 49 24.61 -13.74 39.16
CA PRO A 49 24.26 -14.08 40.53
C PRO A 49 22.80 -13.69 40.82
N PHE A 50 21.98 -14.69 41.16
CA PHE A 50 20.71 -14.52 41.84
C PHE A 50 20.86 -15.07 43.26
N GLU A 51 20.64 -14.23 44.27
CA GLU A 51 20.27 -14.63 45.62
C GLU A 51 19.21 -13.63 46.15
N PRO A 52 18.29 -14.07 47.02
CA PRO A 52 16.96 -13.49 47.17
C PRO A 52 16.85 -12.57 48.40
N GLY A 53 15.99 -11.54 48.31
CA GLY A 53 15.77 -10.62 49.42
C GLY A 53 14.39 -9.95 49.40
N SER A 54 13.54 -10.40 50.31
CA SER A 54 12.73 -9.57 51.21
C SER A 54 11.55 -8.76 50.64
N THR A 55 10.39 -9.33 50.91
CA THR A 55 9.06 -8.73 51.05
C THR A 55 9.05 -7.43 51.89
N LEU A 56 8.65 -6.31 51.29
CA LEU A 56 8.10 -5.16 52.02
C LEU A 56 7.00 -4.47 51.17
N ARG A 57 5.81 -4.37 51.77
CA ARG A 57 4.62 -3.63 51.33
C ARG A 57 4.88 -2.12 51.33
N PRO A 58 4.26 -1.38 50.41
CA PRO A 58 3.48 -0.18 50.82
C PRO A 58 2.14 -0.11 50.07
N GLU A 59 1.01 -0.10 50.77
CA GLU A 59 0.18 1.08 51.10
C GLU A 59 -0.55 1.71 49.88
N GLU A 60 -1.88 1.52 49.89
CA GLU A 60 -2.88 2.16 49.03
C GLU A 60 -2.91 3.68 49.19
N PRO A 61 -3.09 4.44 48.09
CA PRO A 61 -3.68 5.76 48.16
C PRO A 61 -5.18 5.71 47.83
N GLN A 62 -5.95 6.29 48.74
CA GLN A 62 -7.38 6.43 48.73
C GLN A 62 -7.90 7.25 47.53
N THR A 63 -8.97 6.73 46.95
CA THR A 63 -9.82 7.34 45.93
C THR A 63 -10.47 8.63 46.45
N GLN A 64 -10.21 9.76 45.81
CA GLN A 64 -11.06 10.96 45.90
C GLN A 64 -11.51 11.34 44.49
N GLN A 65 -12.81 11.17 44.22
CA GLN A 65 -13.49 11.68 43.03
C GLN A 65 -13.63 13.21 43.12
N PRO A 66 -13.23 13.98 42.10
CA PRO A 66 -13.74 15.32 41.89
C PRO A 66 -15.02 15.30 41.04
N THR A 67 -16.03 15.99 41.52
CA THR A 67 -17.29 16.31 40.83
C THR A 67 -17.03 17.11 39.54
N PRO A 68 -17.83 16.90 38.47
CA PRO A 68 -17.69 17.67 37.24
C PRO A 68 -18.25 19.09 37.40
N PRO A 69 -17.61 20.13 36.81
CA PRO A 69 -18.20 21.45 36.74
C PRO A 69 -19.31 21.49 35.69
N THR A 70 -20.43 22.10 36.07
CA THR A 70 -21.57 22.46 35.22
C THR A 70 -21.11 23.40 34.11
N VAL A 71 -21.15 22.96 32.85
CA VAL A 71 -20.87 23.82 31.69
C VAL A 71 -22.17 24.49 31.24
N ASP A 72 -22.14 25.81 31.27
CA ASP A 72 -23.17 26.74 30.82
C ASP A 72 -23.50 26.50 29.32
N SER A 73 -24.75 26.13 29.02
CA SER A 73 -25.22 25.75 27.67
C SER A 73 -25.59 26.95 26.78
N SER A 74 -24.96 28.11 26.97
CA SER A 74 -25.37 29.36 26.32
C SER A 74 -24.42 29.92 25.26
N LEU A 75 -23.40 29.18 24.81
CA LEU A 75 -22.48 29.63 23.74
C LEU A 75 -22.24 28.57 22.63
N LEU A 76 -23.32 28.17 21.96
CA LEU A 76 -23.24 27.52 20.64
C LEU A 76 -23.51 28.56 19.54
N PRO A 77 -22.57 28.84 18.62
CA PRO A 77 -22.89 29.59 17.41
C PRO A 77 -23.78 28.76 16.48
N LEU A 78 -24.87 29.40 16.02
CA LEU A 78 -25.70 28.95 14.91
C LEU A 78 -24.83 28.45 13.75
N TRP A 79 -24.91 27.15 13.46
CA TRP A 79 -24.52 26.58 12.17
C TRP A 79 -25.74 25.95 11.50
N GLU A 80 -26.86 26.66 11.49
CA GLU A 80 -27.99 26.32 10.63
C GLU A 80 -27.70 26.82 9.20
N GLY A 81 -26.99 25.98 8.44
CA GLY A 81 -26.68 26.30 7.05
C GLY A 81 -25.82 25.26 6.34
N SER A 82 -26.07 23.95 6.51
CA SER A 82 -25.33 22.91 5.76
C SER A 82 -26.08 21.57 5.66
N ARG A 83 -27.41 21.58 5.44
CA ARG A 83 -28.20 20.35 5.18
C ARG A 83 -28.22 19.89 3.71
N GLN A 84 -27.30 20.36 2.87
CA GLN A 84 -27.26 20.03 1.43
C GLN A 84 -25.96 19.37 0.92
N ARG A 85 -25.18 18.68 1.77
CA ARG A 85 -24.12 17.77 1.28
C ARG A 85 -24.57 16.32 1.45
N ARG A 86 -25.44 15.87 0.54
CA ARG A 86 -25.75 14.45 0.32
C ARG A 86 -25.88 14.23 -1.18
N ALA A 87 -25.38 13.08 -1.65
CA ALA A 87 -24.99 12.71 -3.02
C ALA A 87 -23.53 13.09 -3.31
N LEU A 88 -22.59 12.19 -3.59
CA LEU A 88 -22.68 11.07 -4.53
C LEU A 88 -21.65 9.97 -4.15
N LEU A 89 -22.14 8.81 -3.68
CA LEU A 89 -21.55 7.50 -3.93
C LEU A 89 -22.74 6.52 -3.99
N SER A 90 -22.77 5.67 -5.00
CA SER A 90 -23.90 4.80 -5.37
C SER A 90 -24.43 3.99 -4.17
N PRO A 91 -25.75 3.68 -4.12
CA PRO A 91 -26.31 2.81 -3.09
C PRO A 91 -25.66 1.43 -3.08
N ARG A 92 -25.56 0.84 -1.88
CA ARG A 92 -25.25 -0.56 -1.57
C ARG A 92 -25.35 -1.49 -2.79
N LYS A 93 -24.20 -1.98 -3.29
CA LYS A 93 -24.19 -3.13 -4.18
C LYS A 93 -24.52 -4.37 -3.35
N ASN A 94 -25.75 -4.85 -3.42
CA ASN A 94 -26.03 -6.24 -3.09
C ASN A 94 -25.26 -7.08 -4.12
N TYR A 95 -24.19 -7.76 -3.71
CA TYR A 95 -23.41 -8.64 -4.57
C TYR A 95 -24.32 -9.78 -5.09
N LYS A 96 -24.96 -9.55 -6.23
CA LYS A 96 -25.62 -10.59 -7.04
C LYS A 96 -24.71 -11.07 -8.18
N ILE A 97 -23.51 -10.48 -8.30
CA ILE A 97 -22.55 -10.67 -9.39
C ILE A 97 -21.20 -11.02 -8.75
N LYS A 98 -20.44 -11.94 -9.38
CA LYS A 98 -19.14 -12.44 -8.92
C LYS A 98 -18.25 -11.30 -8.38
N PRO A 99 -17.92 -11.26 -7.08
CA PRO A 99 -16.98 -10.26 -6.53
C PRO A 99 -15.63 -10.38 -7.24
N PHE A 100 -14.87 -9.28 -7.26
CA PHE A 100 -13.61 -9.15 -8.01
C PHE A 100 -13.76 -9.10 -9.54
N SER A 101 -14.98 -8.94 -10.06
CA SER A 101 -15.16 -8.70 -11.50
C SER A 101 -14.63 -7.31 -11.91
N LYS A 102 -14.16 -7.18 -13.16
CA LYS A 102 -13.69 -5.89 -13.69
C LYS A 102 -14.86 -4.90 -13.77
N LEU A 103 -14.65 -3.67 -13.29
CA LEU A 103 -15.65 -2.61 -13.45
C LEU A 103 -15.73 -2.17 -14.92
N ARG A 104 -16.94 -2.18 -15.49
CA ARG A 104 -17.17 -1.80 -16.88
C ARG A 104 -17.21 -0.28 -17.01
N THR A 105 -16.24 0.31 -17.70
CA THR A 105 -16.25 1.72 -18.09
C THR A 105 -16.89 1.89 -19.49
N SER A 106 -17.67 2.95 -19.68
CA SER A 106 -18.27 3.29 -20.98
C SER A 106 -17.29 4.10 -21.83
N GLY A 107 -17.07 3.70 -23.09
CA GLY A 107 -16.14 4.34 -24.04
C GLY A 107 -14.92 3.45 -24.34
N VAL A 108 -14.45 3.44 -25.60
CA VAL A 108 -13.33 2.58 -26.04
C VAL A 108 -12.02 2.98 -25.37
N ASP A 109 -11.73 4.28 -25.29
CA ASP A 109 -10.51 4.80 -24.66
C ASP A 109 -10.46 4.46 -23.16
N ASN A 110 -11.59 4.62 -22.47
CA ASN A 110 -11.73 4.25 -21.07
C ASN A 110 -11.49 2.75 -20.84
N ARG A 111 -11.89 1.88 -21.76
CA ARG A 111 -11.66 0.43 -21.64
C ARG A 111 -10.17 0.07 -21.75
N ILE A 112 -9.43 0.67 -22.68
CA ILE A 112 -7.99 0.42 -22.84
C ILE A 112 -7.25 0.90 -21.58
N THR A 113 -7.58 2.10 -21.09
CA THR A 113 -7.02 2.61 -19.84
C THR A 113 -7.34 1.71 -18.65
N THR A 114 -8.60 1.26 -18.50
CA THR A 114 -8.98 0.32 -17.43
C THR A 114 -8.17 -0.97 -17.49
N GLU A 115 -8.00 -1.59 -18.66
CA GLU A 115 -7.21 -2.82 -18.81
C GLU A 115 -5.72 -2.61 -18.49
N LEU A 116 -5.14 -1.48 -18.91
CA LEU A 116 -3.76 -1.12 -18.56
C LEU A 116 -3.59 -0.98 -17.05
N LEU A 117 -4.48 -0.24 -16.39
CA LEU A 117 -4.41 -0.01 -14.94
C LEU A 117 -4.63 -1.31 -14.16
N LEU A 118 -5.56 -2.16 -14.60
CA LEU A 118 -5.77 -3.49 -14.02
C LEU A 118 -4.52 -4.37 -14.20
N GLY A 119 -3.91 -4.39 -15.38
CA GLY A 119 -2.66 -5.10 -15.61
C GLY A 119 -1.54 -4.65 -14.66
N GLN A 120 -1.42 -3.33 -14.42
CA GLN A 120 -0.47 -2.79 -13.46
C GLN A 120 -0.80 -3.23 -12.02
N LEU A 121 -2.05 -3.08 -11.57
CA LEU A 121 -2.49 -3.52 -10.23
C LEU A 121 -2.21 -5.01 -9.99
N LEU A 122 -2.61 -5.86 -10.93
CA LEU A 122 -2.49 -7.31 -10.80
C LEU A 122 -1.05 -7.80 -10.94
N SER A 123 -0.12 -6.95 -11.38
CA SER A 123 1.33 -7.26 -11.40
C SER A 123 2.03 -7.08 -10.05
N TYR A 124 1.42 -6.33 -9.11
CA TYR A 124 2.04 -6.03 -7.82
C TYR A 124 2.36 -7.27 -6.98
N PRO A 125 1.52 -8.33 -6.90
CA PRO A 125 1.92 -9.54 -6.21
C PRO A 125 3.25 -10.09 -6.70
N SER A 126 3.45 -10.24 -8.01
CA SER A 126 4.70 -10.78 -8.57
C SER A 126 5.95 -9.94 -8.22
N MET A 127 5.79 -8.65 -7.93
CA MET A 127 6.89 -7.80 -7.43
C MET A 127 7.42 -8.23 -6.05
N MET A 128 6.63 -8.94 -5.26
CA MET A 128 7.06 -9.49 -3.96
C MET A 128 8.12 -10.59 -4.09
N VAL A 129 8.26 -11.19 -5.28
CA VAL A 129 9.12 -12.36 -5.49
C VAL A 129 10.17 -12.20 -6.60
N GLY A 130 9.96 -11.29 -7.56
CA GLY A 130 10.74 -11.28 -8.81
C GLY A 130 11.28 -9.93 -9.28
N GLY A 131 11.30 -8.88 -8.46
CA GLY A 131 11.55 -7.52 -8.96
C GLY A 131 12.77 -6.77 -8.43
N GLY A 132 13.37 -7.20 -7.31
CA GLY A 132 14.31 -6.36 -6.52
C GLY A 132 13.67 -5.08 -5.93
N ARG A 133 12.53 -4.66 -6.47
CA ARG A 133 11.65 -3.57 -6.05
C ARG A 133 10.34 -4.14 -5.57
N LEU A 134 9.91 -3.69 -4.39
CA LEU A 134 8.62 -4.03 -3.81
C LEU A 134 7.49 -3.23 -4.51
N PRO A 135 6.22 -3.67 -4.38
CA PRO A 135 5.07 -2.88 -4.79
C PRO A 135 5.18 -1.42 -4.31
N PRO A 136 4.72 -0.44 -5.10
CA PRO A 136 5.05 0.97 -4.86
C PRO A 136 4.32 1.62 -3.67
N PHE A 137 3.56 0.82 -2.90
CA PHE A 137 2.96 1.19 -1.62
C PHE A 137 3.71 0.62 -0.42
N ILE A 138 4.73 -0.22 -0.64
CA ILE A 138 5.58 -0.84 0.39
C ILE A 138 6.99 -0.27 0.27
N PHE A 139 7.49 0.37 1.33
CA PHE A 139 8.87 0.85 1.39
C PHE A 139 9.76 -0.15 2.14
N PRO A 140 10.84 -0.66 1.55
CA PRO A 140 11.71 -1.62 2.24
C PRO A 140 12.51 -0.92 3.37
N PRO A 141 12.64 -1.52 4.57
CA PRO A 141 13.46 -0.95 5.65
C PRO A 141 14.91 -0.62 5.22
N CYS A 142 15.52 -1.48 4.40
CA CYS A 142 16.86 -1.27 3.86
C CYS A 142 16.99 -0.07 2.89
N GLY A 143 15.88 0.43 2.34
CA GLY A 143 15.85 1.56 1.41
C GLY A 143 16.28 2.89 2.03
N THR A 144 16.20 3.01 3.35
CA THR A 144 16.66 4.20 4.10
C THR A 144 18.18 4.38 4.05
N GLY A 145 18.92 3.28 3.91
CA GLY A 145 20.38 3.28 3.74
C GLY A 145 20.86 3.61 2.32
N GLY A 146 19.93 3.96 1.42
CA GLY A 146 20.22 4.22 0.02
C GLY A 146 20.30 2.95 -0.86
N LEU A 147 20.48 3.16 -2.16
CA LEU A 147 20.46 2.10 -3.17
C LEU A 147 21.49 0.99 -2.90
N ALA A 148 22.67 1.36 -2.41
CA ALA A 148 23.71 0.39 -2.08
C ALA A 148 23.30 -0.56 -0.93
N ALA A 149 22.65 -0.04 0.11
CA ALA A 149 22.14 -0.86 1.21
C ALA A 149 20.96 -1.74 0.75
N SER A 150 20.09 -1.18 -0.08
CA SER A 150 18.96 -1.91 -0.65
C SER A 150 19.40 -3.10 -1.53
N ASN A 151 20.38 -2.86 -2.42
CA ASN A 151 20.93 -3.91 -3.29
C ASN A 151 21.65 -5.02 -2.51
N LYS A 152 22.30 -4.70 -1.39
CA LYS A 152 22.95 -5.70 -0.52
C LYS A 152 21.95 -6.53 0.28
N CYS A 153 20.80 -5.95 0.61
CA CYS A 153 19.75 -6.62 1.37
C CYS A 153 18.93 -7.60 0.53
N SER A 154 18.80 -7.33 -0.77
CA SER A 154 18.12 -8.24 -1.69
C SER A 154 19.04 -9.39 -2.11
N SER A 155 18.57 -10.64 -2.02
CA SER A 155 19.21 -11.77 -2.70
C SER A 155 18.20 -12.51 -3.55
N ASN A 156 18.57 -12.85 -4.79
CA ASN A 156 17.66 -13.45 -5.77
C ASN A 156 16.36 -12.64 -5.97
N GLY A 157 16.44 -11.30 -5.85
CA GLY A 157 15.28 -10.41 -5.98
C GLY A 157 14.40 -10.29 -4.73
N LEU A 158 14.69 -11.04 -3.65
CA LEU A 158 13.93 -11.06 -2.40
C LEU A 158 14.57 -10.21 -1.31
N HIS A 159 13.81 -9.34 -0.65
CA HIS A 159 14.28 -8.52 0.46
C HIS A 159 14.37 -9.34 1.75
N LYS A 160 15.56 -9.42 2.36
CA LYS A 160 15.78 -10.10 3.65
C LYS A 160 15.33 -9.30 4.87
N CYS A 161 15.07 -8.00 4.70
CA CYS A 161 14.67 -7.10 5.77
C CYS A 161 13.15 -6.92 5.88
N LEU A 162 12.34 -7.76 5.22
CA LEU A 162 10.89 -7.65 5.32
C LEU A 162 10.44 -8.00 6.74
N PRO A 163 9.53 -7.20 7.33
CA PRO A 163 8.82 -7.57 8.56
C PRO A 163 8.02 -8.86 8.38
N GLU A 164 7.64 -9.49 9.50
CA GLU A 164 7.05 -10.84 9.53
C GLU A 164 5.86 -10.98 8.56
N SER A 165 4.85 -10.12 8.66
CA SER A 165 3.64 -10.19 7.81
C SER A 165 3.97 -10.09 6.32
N LEU A 166 4.93 -9.25 5.93
CA LEU A 166 5.36 -9.08 4.55
C LEU A 166 6.29 -10.20 4.07
N ALA A 167 7.09 -10.78 4.96
CA ALA A 167 7.95 -11.93 4.67
C ALA A 167 7.12 -13.21 4.45
N ILE A 168 6.09 -13.43 5.28
CA ILE A 168 5.10 -14.50 5.08
C ILE A 168 4.37 -14.27 3.76
N CYS A 169 3.92 -13.04 3.49
CA CYS A 169 3.28 -12.68 2.22
C CYS A 169 4.17 -12.98 1.02
N SER A 170 5.45 -12.61 1.05
CA SER A 170 6.40 -12.91 -0.03
C SER A 170 6.53 -14.42 -0.27
N SER A 171 6.60 -15.22 0.80
CA SER A 171 6.70 -16.69 0.72
C SER A 171 5.43 -17.34 0.14
N LEU A 172 4.25 -16.83 0.53
CA LEU A 172 2.96 -17.31 0.01
C LEU A 172 2.75 -16.90 -1.45
N VAL A 173 3.13 -15.68 -1.84
CA VAL A 173 3.15 -15.26 -3.25
C VAL A 173 4.09 -16.16 -4.04
N GLN A 174 5.29 -16.47 -3.54
CA GLN A 174 6.23 -17.34 -4.24
C GLN A 174 5.62 -18.72 -4.48
N SER A 175 5.00 -19.29 -3.44
CA SER A 175 4.30 -20.57 -3.52
C SER A 175 3.15 -20.51 -4.53
N PHE A 176 2.44 -19.39 -4.59
CA PHE A 176 1.36 -19.15 -5.53
C PHE A 176 1.85 -19.05 -6.98
N GLU A 177 2.93 -18.32 -7.25
CA GLU A 177 3.51 -18.18 -8.60
C GLU A 177 4.06 -19.52 -9.11
N SER A 178 4.61 -20.36 -8.22
CA SER A 178 5.09 -21.70 -8.57
C SER A 178 4.05 -22.81 -8.39
N ARG A 179 2.76 -22.48 -8.25
CA ARG A 179 1.72 -23.45 -7.89
C ARG A 179 1.48 -24.49 -8.98
N THR A 180 1.18 -25.71 -8.55
CA THR A 180 0.66 -26.78 -9.41
C THR A 180 -0.82 -26.98 -9.11
N GLN A 181 -1.55 -27.68 -9.99
CA GLN A 181 -2.98 -27.96 -9.79
C GLN A 181 -3.27 -28.65 -8.44
N GLY A 182 -2.35 -29.48 -7.94
CA GLY A 182 -2.48 -30.17 -6.65
C GLY A 182 -2.18 -29.30 -5.42
N SER A 183 -1.53 -28.14 -5.59
CA SER A 183 -1.14 -27.27 -4.48
C SER A 183 -2.02 -26.03 -4.31
N VAL A 184 -2.90 -25.71 -5.28
CA VAL A 184 -3.75 -24.50 -5.26
C VAL A 184 -4.58 -24.40 -3.98
N GLU A 185 -5.26 -25.48 -3.59
CA GLU A 185 -6.12 -25.47 -2.40
C GLU A 185 -5.30 -25.25 -1.11
N PHE A 186 -4.14 -25.89 -1.01
CA PHE A 186 -3.26 -25.73 0.14
C PHE A 186 -2.77 -24.28 0.27
N ILE A 187 -2.33 -23.68 -0.84
CA ILE A 187 -1.84 -22.30 -0.86
C ILE A 187 -2.94 -21.32 -0.45
N TRP A 188 -4.15 -21.47 -0.99
CA TRP A 188 -5.27 -20.62 -0.60
C TRP A 188 -5.65 -20.81 0.86
N ARG A 189 -5.62 -22.04 1.39
CA ARG A 189 -5.85 -22.28 2.82
C ARG A 189 -4.80 -21.57 3.68
N SER A 190 -3.54 -21.55 3.26
CA SER A 190 -2.49 -20.81 3.97
C SER A 190 -2.70 -19.29 3.90
N ILE A 191 -3.09 -18.75 2.75
CA ILE A 191 -3.42 -17.32 2.59
C ILE A 191 -4.61 -16.93 3.48
N LEU A 192 -5.67 -17.73 3.49
CA LEU A 192 -6.87 -17.47 4.29
C LEU A 192 -6.56 -17.59 5.79
N SER A 193 -5.79 -18.59 6.20
CA SER A 193 -5.33 -18.72 7.59
C SER A 193 -4.51 -17.51 8.05
N GLU A 194 -3.73 -16.92 7.14
CA GLU A 194 -2.96 -15.71 7.46
C GLU A 194 -3.86 -14.46 7.57
N LEU A 195 -4.88 -14.33 6.71
CA LEU A 195 -5.90 -13.29 6.84
C LEU A 195 -6.72 -13.46 8.13
N GLU A 196 -7.05 -14.69 8.53
CA GLU A 196 -7.68 -14.96 9.82
C GLU A 196 -6.77 -14.50 10.96
N ARG A 197 -5.47 -14.79 10.90
CA ARG A 197 -4.48 -14.31 11.89
C ARG A 197 -4.48 -12.79 11.98
N PHE A 198 -4.51 -12.09 10.83
CA PHE A 198 -4.62 -10.62 10.82
C PHE A 198 -5.92 -10.14 11.45
N SER A 199 -7.07 -10.72 11.07
CA SER A 199 -8.37 -10.33 11.62
C SER A 199 -8.45 -10.54 13.14
N HIS A 200 -7.89 -11.62 13.67
CA HIS A 200 -7.90 -11.90 15.12
C HIS A 200 -6.99 -10.96 15.90
N ASN A 201 -5.80 -10.65 15.36
CA ASN A 201 -4.81 -9.81 16.02
C ASN A 201 -4.92 -8.32 15.67
N CYS A 202 -5.87 -7.95 14.79
CA CYS A 202 -5.95 -6.59 14.26
C CYS A 202 -6.11 -5.55 15.37
N GLN A 203 -6.63 -5.91 16.55
CA GLN A 203 -6.81 -5.03 17.71
C GLN A 203 -5.59 -4.95 18.66
N SER A 204 -4.62 -5.85 18.55
CA SER A 204 -3.40 -5.83 19.37
C SER A 204 -2.19 -5.25 18.62
N TYR A 205 -2.25 -5.17 17.29
CA TYR A 205 -1.16 -4.62 16.49
C TYR A 205 -0.84 -3.17 16.80
N SER A 206 0.46 -2.87 16.78
CA SER A 206 1.02 -1.53 16.62
C SER A 206 0.65 -0.95 15.25
N ARG A 207 0.88 0.35 15.07
CA ARG A 207 0.58 1.02 13.79
C ARG A 207 1.45 0.50 12.65
N GLU A 208 2.70 0.12 12.92
CA GLU A 208 3.63 -0.47 11.97
C GLU A 208 3.17 -1.87 11.56
N GLU A 209 2.91 -2.76 12.52
CA GLU A 209 2.41 -4.12 12.26
C GLU A 209 1.07 -4.11 11.50
N LEU A 210 0.19 -3.16 11.85
CA LEU A 210 -1.11 -3.02 11.20
C LEU A 210 -0.97 -2.57 9.74
N LEU A 211 -0.06 -1.65 9.45
CA LEU A 211 0.25 -1.25 8.08
C LEU A 211 0.83 -2.42 7.28
N GLU A 212 1.76 -3.17 7.83
CA GLU A 212 2.38 -4.34 7.19
C GLU A 212 1.35 -5.43 6.88
N ALA A 213 0.47 -5.73 7.85
CA ALA A 213 -0.63 -6.67 7.68
C ALA A 213 -1.65 -6.19 6.63
N LEU A 214 -1.97 -4.88 6.62
CA LEU A 214 -2.82 -4.28 5.59
C LEU A 214 -2.20 -4.43 4.20
N GLN A 215 -0.93 -4.10 4.05
CA GLN A 215 -0.21 -4.23 2.78
C GLN A 215 -0.19 -5.68 2.29
N ALA A 216 0.08 -6.65 3.17
CA ALA A 216 0.02 -8.07 2.86
C ALA A 216 -1.40 -8.51 2.43
N SER A 217 -2.44 -8.08 3.15
CA SER A 217 -3.83 -8.41 2.81
C SER A 217 -4.26 -7.87 1.45
N ILE A 218 -3.77 -6.68 1.06
CA ILE A 218 -4.02 -6.10 -0.27
C ILE A 218 -3.33 -6.94 -1.36
N VAL A 219 -2.11 -7.44 -1.10
CA VAL A 219 -1.44 -8.35 -2.04
C VAL A 219 -2.26 -9.62 -2.25
N TYR A 220 -2.80 -10.23 -1.18
CA TYR A 220 -3.68 -11.40 -1.29
C TYR A 220 -4.99 -11.08 -2.03
N LEU A 221 -5.56 -9.90 -1.82
CA LEU A 221 -6.71 -9.41 -2.56
C LEU A 221 -6.41 -9.34 -4.06
N LEU A 222 -5.25 -8.81 -4.44
CA LEU A 222 -4.82 -8.71 -5.84
C LEU A 222 -4.55 -10.09 -6.46
N LEU A 223 -3.99 -11.04 -5.69
CA LEU A 223 -3.90 -12.44 -6.13
C LEU A 223 -5.28 -13.01 -6.44
N GLN A 224 -6.27 -12.78 -5.57
CA GLN A 224 -7.63 -13.27 -5.80
C GLN A 224 -8.26 -12.61 -7.03
N ALA A 225 -8.03 -11.32 -7.23
CA ALA A 225 -8.52 -10.61 -8.42
C ALA A 225 -7.87 -11.12 -9.72
N SER A 226 -6.65 -11.68 -9.65
CA SER A 226 -5.98 -12.32 -10.78
C SER A 226 -6.45 -13.77 -11.04
N ASP A 227 -7.05 -14.42 -10.04
CA ASP A 227 -7.44 -15.83 -10.07
C ASP A 227 -8.87 -16.03 -9.51
N THR A 228 -9.84 -15.44 -10.21
CA THR A 228 -11.22 -15.31 -9.72
C THR A 228 -11.95 -16.64 -9.54
N ASP A 229 -11.46 -17.73 -10.14
CA ASP A 229 -12.10 -19.04 -10.13
C ASP A 229 -11.59 -19.96 -8.99
N SER A 230 -10.52 -19.58 -8.30
CA SER A 230 -9.83 -20.47 -7.34
C SER A 230 -10.36 -20.42 -5.90
N VAL A 231 -11.18 -19.44 -5.52
CA VAL A 231 -11.66 -19.24 -4.14
C VAL A 231 -13.18 -19.33 -4.04
N LYS A 232 -13.67 -20.02 -3.00
CA LYS A 232 -15.11 -20.17 -2.75
C LYS A 232 -15.70 -18.86 -2.25
N TYR A 233 -16.98 -18.65 -2.50
CA TYR A 233 -17.68 -17.40 -2.15
C TYR A 233 -17.61 -17.02 -0.66
N HIS A 234 -17.56 -17.99 0.26
CA HIS A 234 -17.46 -17.70 1.71
C HIS A 234 -16.10 -17.12 2.11
N ASP A 235 -15.03 -17.55 1.43
CA ASP A 235 -13.65 -17.15 1.70
C ASP A 235 -13.35 -15.74 1.13
N VAL A 236 -14.18 -15.27 0.20
CA VAL A 236 -14.11 -13.93 -0.38
C VAL A 236 -14.42 -12.83 0.65
N ASN A 237 -15.32 -13.08 1.60
CA ASN A 237 -15.66 -12.06 2.59
C ASN A 237 -14.43 -11.70 3.45
N LEU A 238 -13.63 -12.69 3.85
CA LEU A 238 -12.42 -12.47 4.63
C LEU A 238 -11.39 -11.60 3.87
N LEU A 239 -11.26 -11.82 2.56
CA LEU A 239 -10.39 -11.03 1.68
C LEU A 239 -10.83 -9.57 1.52
N ILE A 240 -12.10 -9.25 1.77
CA ILE A 240 -12.65 -7.89 1.64
C ILE A 240 -12.75 -7.19 3.00
N GLU A 241 -13.26 -7.89 4.02
CA GLU A 241 -13.52 -7.33 5.35
C GLU A 241 -12.22 -7.04 6.12
N THR A 242 -11.25 -7.95 6.05
CA THR A 242 -9.96 -7.84 6.77
C THR A 242 -9.18 -6.56 6.39
N PRO A 243 -8.89 -6.27 5.11
CA PRO A 243 -8.24 -5.01 4.74
C PRO A 243 -9.08 -3.78 5.07
N GLY A 244 -10.42 -3.85 4.97
CA GLY A 244 -11.31 -2.74 5.33
C GLY A 244 -11.23 -2.36 6.81
N GLU A 245 -11.27 -3.35 7.71
CA GLU A 245 -11.17 -3.14 9.15
C GLU A 245 -9.78 -2.61 9.56
N MET A 246 -8.71 -3.19 9.00
CA MET A 246 -7.35 -2.71 9.28
C MET A 246 -7.13 -1.28 8.78
N ALA A 247 -7.64 -0.92 7.59
CA ALA A 247 -7.55 0.43 7.05
C ALA A 247 -8.28 1.45 7.95
N LYS A 248 -9.45 1.09 8.46
CA LYS A 248 -10.21 1.92 9.41
C LYS A 248 -9.44 2.12 10.71
N ARG A 249 -8.95 1.03 11.31
CA ARG A 249 -8.17 1.10 12.55
C ARG A 249 -6.89 1.92 12.37
N LEU A 250 -6.22 1.78 11.23
CA LEU A 250 -5.03 2.54 10.91
C LEU A 250 -5.33 4.04 10.79
N HIS A 251 -6.50 4.41 10.24
CA HIS A 251 -6.99 5.79 10.23
C HIS A 251 -7.25 6.34 11.63
N ASP A 252 -7.83 5.54 12.53
CA ASP A 252 -8.06 5.96 13.92
C ASP A 252 -6.75 6.13 14.72
N MET A 253 -5.71 5.35 14.40
CA MET A 253 -4.43 5.37 15.10
C MET A 253 -3.43 6.38 14.55
N CYS A 254 -3.52 6.75 13.27
CA CYS A 254 -2.49 7.50 12.57
C CYS A 254 -3.03 8.80 11.99
N GLU A 255 -2.46 9.92 12.42
CA GLU A 255 -2.64 11.19 11.72
C GLU A 255 -1.81 11.13 10.43
N TYR A 256 -2.26 10.54 9.32
CA TYR A 256 -1.53 10.58 8.03
C TYR A 256 -2.00 11.71 7.10
N GLU A 257 -3.11 12.37 7.44
CA GLU A 257 -3.77 13.39 6.61
C GLU A 257 -3.15 14.79 6.69
N SER A 258 -2.23 15.00 7.63
CA SER A 258 -1.55 16.28 7.89
C SER A 258 -0.10 16.24 7.37
N ASN A 259 0.55 17.39 7.22
CA ASN A 259 2.00 17.43 7.00
C ASN A 259 2.77 17.01 8.27
N ILE A 260 4.02 16.55 8.13
CA ILE A 260 4.90 16.38 9.30
C ILE A 260 5.40 17.79 9.68
N PRO A 261 5.18 18.25 10.93
CA PRO A 261 5.74 19.53 11.38
C PRO A 261 7.26 19.52 11.22
N ILE A 262 7.79 20.53 10.53
CA ILE A 262 9.24 20.66 10.31
C ILE A 262 9.85 21.21 11.60
N GLY A 263 10.61 20.37 12.30
CA GLY A 263 11.40 20.72 13.50
C GLY A 263 12.80 20.09 13.42
N HIS A 264 13.65 20.35 14.42
CA HIS A 264 15.10 20.04 14.42
C HIS A 264 15.51 18.55 14.27
N SER A 265 14.59 17.62 14.04
CA SER A 265 14.89 16.27 13.56
C SER A 265 13.77 15.78 12.65
N LEU A 266 13.92 16.02 11.35
CA LEU A 266 12.98 15.48 10.38
C LEU A 266 13.08 13.95 10.40
N ASN A 267 12.08 13.30 11.00
CA ASN A 267 12.08 11.86 11.20
C ASN A 267 11.69 11.17 9.88
N ARG A 268 12.69 10.80 9.08
CA ARG A 268 12.46 10.09 7.80
C ARG A 268 11.70 8.78 7.99
N THR A 269 11.92 8.07 9.08
CA THR A 269 11.19 6.83 9.38
C THR A 269 9.70 7.11 9.53
N GLU A 270 9.34 8.15 10.30
CA GLU A 270 7.94 8.59 10.42
C GLU A 270 7.37 9.08 9.09
N TRP A 271 8.16 9.80 8.30
CA TRP A 271 7.73 10.24 6.96
C TRP A 271 7.45 9.04 6.04
N ASN A 272 8.36 8.08 5.97
CA ASN A 272 8.19 6.87 5.18
C ASN A 272 6.96 6.08 5.64
N PHE A 273 6.73 5.99 6.95
CA PHE A 273 5.55 5.36 7.51
C PHE A 273 4.27 6.06 7.03
N ARG A 274 4.12 7.37 7.26
CA ARG A 274 2.91 8.13 6.84
C ARG A 274 2.69 8.08 5.34
N GLU A 275 3.76 8.15 4.55
CA GLU A 275 3.68 8.05 3.09
C GLU A 275 3.29 6.63 2.62
N SER A 276 3.79 5.59 3.29
CA SER A 276 3.35 4.21 3.06
C SER A 276 1.85 4.05 3.35
N VAL A 277 1.35 4.63 4.44
CA VAL A 277 -0.08 4.64 4.76
C VAL A 277 -0.87 5.33 3.64
N ARG A 278 -0.48 6.55 3.23
CA ARG A 278 -1.16 7.31 2.17
C ARG A 278 -1.24 6.53 0.86
N ARG A 279 -0.12 5.94 0.43
CA ARG A 279 -0.05 5.11 -0.79
C ARG A 279 -0.93 3.87 -0.65
N THR A 280 -0.92 3.22 0.51
CA THR A 280 -1.76 2.06 0.78
C THR A 280 -3.26 2.40 0.71
N ILE A 281 -3.69 3.51 1.33
CA ILE A 281 -5.10 3.94 1.28
C ILE A 281 -5.50 4.43 -0.13
N CYS A 282 -4.60 5.12 -0.85
CA CYS A 282 -4.82 5.48 -2.25
C CYS A 282 -4.99 4.23 -3.14
N LEU A 283 -4.22 3.18 -2.86
CA LEU A 283 -4.36 1.91 -3.58
C LEU A 283 -5.72 1.27 -3.34
N LEU A 284 -6.24 1.28 -2.10
CA LEU A 284 -7.60 0.81 -1.81
C LEU A 284 -8.66 1.58 -2.60
N TYR A 285 -8.51 2.91 -2.70
CA TYR A 285 -9.36 3.73 -3.56
C TYR A 285 -9.28 3.30 -5.02
N GLY A 286 -8.07 3.09 -5.57
CA GLY A 286 -7.88 2.62 -6.94
C GLY A 286 -8.49 1.22 -7.18
N ILE A 287 -8.38 0.32 -6.20
CA ILE A 287 -8.99 -1.01 -6.24
C ILE A 287 -10.52 -0.90 -6.31
N GLU A 288 -11.18 -0.10 -5.45
CA GLU A 288 -12.64 0.06 -5.50
C GLU A 288 -13.14 0.71 -6.80
N LEU A 289 -12.29 1.46 -7.51
CA LEU A 289 -12.61 2.05 -8.82
C LEU A 289 -12.46 1.07 -9.99
N LEU A 290 -11.52 0.12 -9.90
CA LEU A 290 -11.15 -0.76 -11.02
C LEU A 290 -11.71 -2.18 -10.88
N ILE A 291 -11.92 -2.63 -9.65
CA ILE A 291 -12.35 -3.98 -9.29
C ILE A 291 -13.69 -3.87 -8.55
N ASP A 292 -14.66 -4.72 -8.88
CA ASP A 292 -15.99 -4.75 -8.25
C ASP A 292 -15.94 -5.36 -6.84
N VAL A 293 -15.36 -4.59 -5.93
CA VAL A 293 -15.28 -4.83 -4.49
C VAL A 293 -15.66 -3.56 -3.75
N ASN A 294 -16.26 -3.72 -2.58
CA ASN A 294 -16.54 -2.64 -1.65
C ASN A 294 -15.85 -2.98 -0.33
N LEU A 295 -14.69 -2.38 -0.09
CA LEU A 295 -13.89 -2.57 1.12
C LEU A 295 -14.48 -1.77 2.29
N SER A 296 -15.30 -0.77 1.97
CA SER A 296 -16.09 0.01 2.91
C SER A 296 -17.37 -0.74 3.32
N HIS A 297 -17.22 -1.88 4.01
CA HIS A 297 -18.35 -2.65 4.56
C HIS A 297 -19.06 -1.95 5.72
N THR A 298 -18.35 -1.05 6.43
CA THR A 298 -18.88 -0.27 7.55
C THR A 298 -19.07 1.20 7.19
N ASP A 299 -19.93 1.88 7.94
CA ASP A 299 -20.50 3.19 7.66
C ASP A 299 -19.45 4.22 7.19
N ARG A 300 -19.41 4.52 5.88
CA ARG A 300 -18.48 5.51 5.26
C ARG A 300 -18.56 6.89 5.93
N ALA A 301 -19.62 7.13 6.70
CA ALA A 301 -19.82 8.34 7.50
C ALA A 301 -18.79 8.50 8.63
N SER A 302 -18.20 7.44 9.18
CA SER A 302 -17.32 7.57 10.35
C SER A 302 -15.91 8.07 10.03
N CYS A 303 -15.40 7.82 8.81
CA CYS A 303 -14.02 8.15 8.41
C CYS A 303 -13.90 9.22 7.31
N GLY A 304 -15.02 9.83 6.88
CA GLY A 304 -15.00 10.83 5.78
C GLY A 304 -14.68 10.27 4.38
N GLY A 305 -14.47 8.95 4.28
CA GLY A 305 -14.08 8.25 3.06
C GLY A 305 -12.71 8.68 2.51
N TYR A 306 -12.48 8.43 1.23
CA TYR A 306 -11.18 8.73 0.59
C TYR A 306 -10.93 10.22 0.34
N SER A 307 -11.93 11.09 0.54
CA SER A 307 -11.86 12.52 0.19
C SER A 307 -10.71 13.26 0.88
N LEU A 308 -10.39 12.87 2.12
CA LEU A 308 -9.38 13.53 2.95
C LEU A 308 -7.98 12.98 2.77
N VAL A 309 -7.84 11.85 2.06
CA VAL A 309 -6.57 11.15 1.86
C VAL A 309 -5.64 12.01 1.02
N PRO A 310 -4.43 12.32 1.51
CA PRO A 310 -3.40 13.01 0.73
C PRO A 310 -3.01 12.25 -0.53
N LEU A 311 -2.75 13.00 -1.60
CA LEU A 311 -2.15 12.45 -2.81
C LEU A 311 -0.73 11.94 -2.51
N PRO A 312 -0.30 10.85 -3.18
CA PRO A 312 1.06 10.33 -3.05
C PRO A 312 2.11 11.41 -3.33
N CYS A 313 3.23 11.34 -2.63
CA CYS A 313 4.37 12.21 -2.87
C CYS A 313 4.95 12.00 -4.28
N SER A 314 5.78 12.96 -4.70
CA SER A 314 6.50 12.86 -5.96
C SER A 314 7.45 11.65 -6.02
N ARG A 315 7.77 11.23 -7.24
CA ARG A 315 8.81 10.24 -7.53
C ARG A 315 10.14 10.53 -6.83
N ASP A 316 10.52 11.79 -6.67
CA ASP A 316 11.84 12.17 -6.17
C ASP A 316 12.06 11.85 -4.68
N LEU A 317 10.97 11.72 -3.91
CA LEU A 317 11.00 11.41 -2.48
C LEU A 317 10.77 9.93 -2.18
N TRP A 318 10.04 9.22 -3.04
CA TRP A 318 9.77 7.78 -2.91
C TRP A 318 10.83 6.92 -3.61
N GLN A 319 12.08 7.09 -3.20
CA GLN A 319 13.23 6.37 -3.73
C GLN A 319 14.13 5.87 -2.59
N PRO A 320 14.88 4.77 -2.82
CA PRO A 320 15.89 4.29 -1.87
C PRO A 320 17.11 5.21 -1.90
N LEU A 321 16.97 6.42 -1.36
CA LEU A 321 18.01 7.44 -1.25
C LEU A 321 18.72 7.35 0.10
N SER A 322 19.93 7.91 0.20
CA SER A 322 20.54 8.15 1.51
C SER A 322 19.71 9.17 2.30
N ASN A 323 19.85 9.19 3.64
CA ASN A 323 19.13 10.16 4.48
C ASN A 323 19.48 11.61 4.13
N GLU A 324 20.75 11.86 3.80
CA GLU A 324 21.24 13.18 3.39
C GLU A 324 20.60 13.64 2.07
N GLU A 325 20.64 12.79 1.05
CA GLU A 325 20.07 13.12 -0.26
C GLU A 325 18.55 13.29 -0.20
N TRP A 326 17.87 12.41 0.54
CA TRP A 326 16.44 12.52 0.75
C TRP A 326 16.08 13.81 1.50
N GLY A 327 16.83 14.17 2.54
CA GLY A 327 16.64 15.41 3.29
C GLY A 327 16.79 16.65 2.41
N TYR A 328 17.83 16.69 1.57
CA TYR A 328 18.05 17.77 0.60
C TYR A 328 16.87 17.92 -0.38
N ARG A 329 16.40 16.80 -0.95
CA ARG A 329 15.25 16.81 -1.88
C ARG A 329 13.97 17.25 -1.18
N PHE A 330 13.73 16.78 0.04
CA PHE A 330 12.57 17.15 0.84
C PHE A 330 12.55 18.67 1.11
N GLU A 331 13.66 19.24 1.58
CA GLU A 331 13.76 20.69 1.82
C GLU A 331 13.57 21.53 0.55
N SER A 332 14.10 21.06 -0.59
CA SER A 332 13.94 21.73 -1.87
C SER A 332 12.47 21.77 -2.32
N GLN A 333 11.75 20.68 -2.13
CA GLN A 333 10.32 20.62 -2.44
C GLN A 333 9.49 21.53 -1.54
N GLU A 334 9.78 21.55 -0.23
CA GLU A 334 9.10 22.44 0.72
C GLU A 334 9.33 23.92 0.39
N LYS A 335 10.56 24.34 0.08
CA LYS A 335 10.86 25.72 -0.36
C LYS A 335 10.07 26.11 -1.62
N THR A 336 9.81 25.14 -2.49
CA THR A 336 9.04 25.33 -3.72
C THR A 336 7.53 25.29 -3.48
N ASN A 337 7.08 24.75 -2.34
CA ASN A 337 5.68 24.59 -1.97
C ASN A 337 5.19 25.74 -1.05
N LYS A 338 5.06 26.93 -1.63
CA LYS A 338 4.70 28.17 -0.91
C LYS A 338 3.38 28.10 -0.12
N THR A 339 2.46 27.22 -0.49
CA THR A 339 1.14 27.10 0.15
C THR A 339 1.15 26.17 1.35
N ASN A 340 2.21 25.35 1.54
CA ASN A 340 2.26 24.23 2.50
C ASN A 340 0.97 23.38 2.51
N ARG A 341 0.25 23.37 1.38
CA ARG A 341 -1.03 22.68 1.25
C ARG A 341 -0.74 21.27 0.76
N LEU A 342 -1.19 20.30 1.55
CA LEU A 342 -1.19 18.90 1.15
C LEU A 342 -2.39 18.66 0.22
N LEU A 343 -2.13 18.29 -1.04
CA LEU A 343 -3.18 17.96 -1.99
C LEU A 343 -3.85 16.65 -1.59
N LYS A 344 -5.18 16.58 -1.74
CA LYS A 344 -5.98 15.42 -1.36
C LYS A 344 -6.69 14.80 -2.57
N LEU A 345 -7.19 13.57 -2.45
CA LEU A 345 -7.99 12.94 -3.52
C LEU A 345 -9.21 13.77 -3.91
N SER A 346 -9.83 14.48 -2.96
CA SER A 346 -10.91 15.43 -3.28
C SER A 346 -10.46 16.59 -4.17
N ASP A 347 -9.23 17.07 -4.05
CA ASP A 347 -8.68 18.13 -4.92
C ASP A 347 -8.52 17.62 -6.36
N LEU A 348 -8.08 16.36 -6.51
CA LEU A 348 -7.98 15.69 -7.82
C LEU A 348 -9.35 15.54 -8.47
N GLN A 349 -10.36 15.10 -7.72
CA GLN A 349 -11.74 14.98 -8.19
C GLN A 349 -12.34 16.34 -8.57
N LEU A 350 -12.07 17.40 -7.79
CA LEU A 350 -12.49 18.76 -8.11
C LEU A 350 -11.82 19.28 -9.39
N SER A 351 -10.53 19.03 -9.56
CA SER A 351 -9.80 19.43 -10.78
C SER A 351 -10.36 18.73 -12.02
N ARG A 352 -10.69 17.43 -11.94
CA ARG A 352 -11.36 16.69 -13.04
C ARG A 352 -12.66 17.36 -13.47
N ARG A 353 -13.54 17.66 -12.51
CA ARG A 353 -14.83 18.32 -12.79
C ARG A 353 -14.67 19.71 -13.39
N ALA A 354 -13.62 20.45 -13.02
CA ALA A 354 -13.32 21.76 -13.59
C ALA A 354 -12.85 21.69 -15.06
N MET A 355 -12.38 20.53 -15.53
CA MET A 355 -12.04 20.30 -16.94
C MET A 355 -13.25 19.95 -17.81
N GLU A 356 -14.40 19.63 -17.21
CA GLU A 356 -15.63 19.37 -17.96
C GLU A 356 -16.28 20.69 -18.44
N PRO A 357 -16.76 20.76 -19.69
CA PRO A 357 -17.39 21.96 -20.22
C PRO A 357 -18.81 22.13 -19.68
N ARG A 358 -18.97 22.58 -18.43
CA ARG A 358 -20.24 23.12 -17.93
C ARG A 358 -20.00 24.36 -17.06
N GLY A 359 -20.68 25.45 -17.46
CA GLY A 359 -20.67 26.72 -16.75
C GLY A 359 -21.37 26.63 -15.40
N SER A 360 -20.60 26.67 -14.33
CA SER A 360 -21.09 27.11 -13.01
C SER A 360 -19.98 27.81 -12.25
N GLU A 361 -20.37 28.82 -11.48
CA GLU A 361 -19.52 29.77 -10.78
C GLU A 361 -18.45 29.09 -9.92
N ARG A 362 -17.19 29.44 -10.21
CA ARG A 362 -16.01 29.06 -9.42
C ARG A 362 -16.04 29.83 -8.09
N SER A 363 -16.40 29.17 -6.99
CA SER A 363 -16.39 29.80 -5.65
C SER A 363 -15.48 29.11 -4.62
N THR A 364 -14.51 28.31 -5.05
CA THR A 364 -13.40 27.86 -4.19
C THR A 364 -12.08 28.04 -4.91
N ALA A 365 -10.97 28.16 -4.17
CA ALA A 365 -9.62 28.15 -4.74
C ALA A 365 -9.47 26.92 -5.66
N ASP A 366 -9.39 27.18 -6.97
CA ASP A 366 -9.28 26.18 -8.02
C ASP A 366 -7.99 25.35 -7.78
N PRO A 367 -8.08 24.05 -7.44
CA PRO A 367 -6.88 23.23 -7.17
C PRO A 367 -6.16 22.79 -8.45
N THR A 368 -6.70 23.12 -9.62
CA THR A 368 -6.16 22.68 -10.92
C THR A 368 -4.69 23.03 -11.16
N PRO A 369 -4.16 24.23 -10.84
CA PRO A 369 -2.75 24.52 -11.07
C PRO A 369 -1.83 23.67 -10.17
N GLU A 370 -2.20 23.44 -8.93
CA GLU A 370 -1.44 22.59 -8.00
C GLU A 370 -1.52 21.11 -8.39
N VAL A 371 -2.70 20.62 -8.77
CA VAL A 371 -2.89 19.25 -9.28
C VAL A 371 -2.08 19.05 -10.57
N THR A 372 -2.06 20.04 -11.47
CA THR A 372 -1.24 20.01 -12.69
C THR A 372 0.27 20.06 -12.39
N LYS A 373 0.68 20.76 -11.32
CA LYS A 373 2.07 20.75 -10.88
C LYS A 373 2.47 19.38 -10.32
N TRP A 374 1.59 18.78 -9.51
CA TRP A 374 1.77 17.43 -8.97
C TRP A 374 1.83 16.37 -10.08
N SER A 375 1.00 16.49 -11.12
CA SER A 375 0.96 15.53 -12.23
C SER A 375 2.31 15.38 -12.97
N ARG A 376 3.15 16.40 -12.93
CA ARG A 376 4.48 16.40 -13.57
C ARG A 376 5.53 15.65 -12.76
N THR A 377 5.27 15.35 -11.50
CA THR A 377 6.23 14.75 -10.57
C THR A 377 5.85 13.32 -10.17
N LEU A 378 4.83 12.75 -10.81
CA LEU A 378 4.32 11.41 -10.51
C LEU A 378 5.34 10.32 -10.80
N ASP A 379 5.37 9.31 -9.93
CA ASP A 379 5.88 8.00 -10.25
C ASP A 379 4.79 7.13 -10.90
N GLU A 380 5.13 5.89 -11.23
CA GLU A 380 4.20 4.93 -11.84
C GLU A 380 2.93 4.71 -11.00
N PHE A 381 3.04 4.80 -9.67
CA PHE A 381 1.90 4.67 -8.76
C PHE A 381 1.01 5.92 -8.78
N GLY A 382 1.61 7.11 -8.72
CA GLY A 382 0.89 8.37 -8.84
C GLY A 382 0.14 8.47 -10.18
N VAL A 383 0.73 8.00 -11.27
CA VAL A 383 0.05 7.89 -12.59
C VAL A 383 -1.14 6.96 -12.51
N LEU A 384 -1.01 5.79 -11.87
CA LEU A 384 -2.12 4.86 -11.68
C LEU A 384 -3.30 5.52 -10.95
N ILE A 385 -3.03 6.20 -9.83
CA ILE A 385 -4.06 6.88 -9.04
C ILE A 385 -4.71 8.03 -9.84
N TRP A 386 -3.89 8.82 -10.53
CA TRP A 386 -4.37 9.88 -11.42
C TRP A 386 -5.34 9.33 -12.47
N MET A 387 -4.91 8.32 -13.21
CA MET A 387 -5.67 7.75 -14.33
C MET A 387 -6.92 7.02 -13.83
N ALA A 388 -6.83 6.28 -12.72
CA ALA A 388 -8.00 5.66 -12.10
C ALA A 388 -9.03 6.72 -11.69
N ALA A 389 -8.59 7.83 -11.08
CA ALA A 389 -9.47 8.93 -10.73
C ALA A 389 -10.07 9.65 -11.94
N LEU A 390 -9.50 9.54 -13.15
CA LEU A 390 -10.10 10.07 -14.38
C LEU A 390 -11.18 9.14 -14.98
N LEU A 391 -11.23 7.87 -14.57
CA LEU A 391 -12.22 6.90 -15.05
C LEU A 391 -13.53 6.91 -14.26
N ASP A 392 -13.47 7.35 -13.00
CA ASP A 392 -14.64 7.72 -12.19
C ASP A 392 -15.29 9.00 -12.74
#